data_AF-A0A5D6Y1U3-F1
#
_entry.id   AF-A0A5D6Y1U3-F1
#
_cell.length_a   1.000
_cell.length_b   1.000
_cell.length_c   1.000
_cell.angle_alpha   90.00
_cell.angle_beta   90.00
_cell.angle_gamma   90.00
#
_symmetry.space_group_name_H-M   'P 1'
#
loop_
_entity.id
_entity.type
_entity.pdbx_description
1 polymer ?
#
loop_
_entity_poly.entity_id
_entity_poly.type
_entity_poly.pdbx_seq_one_letter_code
_entity_poly.pdbx_strand_id
1 'polypeptide(L)'
;MLRKWLVLAASFAVVATQTASGDIWDARVDALIANFTVDDILGQMTQIDMVDLVKSDGTLNEDKIRAFAKLRIGSYLNSPFSGGPTNG
;
A
#
# COMPACT_ATOMS: atom_id res chain seq x y z
N MET A 1 -16.29 -4.31 50.82
CA MET A 1 -16.92 -3.81 49.58
C MET A 1 -15.91 -3.17 48.63
N LEU A 2 -14.95 -2.37 49.11
CA LEU A 2 -13.86 -1.74 48.33
C LEU A 2 -13.11 -2.67 47.34
N ARG A 3 -12.83 -3.93 47.73
CA ARG A 3 -12.15 -4.91 46.87
C ARG A 3 -12.95 -5.30 45.61
N LYS A 4 -14.29 -5.28 45.66
CA LYS A 4 -15.15 -5.61 44.51
C LYS A 4 -15.17 -4.49 43.46
N TRP A 5 -14.98 -3.24 43.90
CA TRP A 5 -14.92 -2.06 43.03
C TRP A 5 -13.56 -1.94 42.33
N LEU A 6 -12.47 -2.35 43.00
CA LEU A 6 -11.13 -2.40 42.41
C LEU A 6 -11.01 -3.41 41.26
N VAL A 7 -11.68 -4.56 41.36
CA VAL A 7 -11.70 -5.57 40.28
C VAL A 7 -12.50 -5.05 39.08
N LEU A 8 -13.64 -4.39 39.31
CA LEU A 8 -14.45 -3.84 38.23
C LEU A 8 -13.71 -2.72 37.47
N ALA A 9 -13.01 -1.83 38.17
CA ALA A 9 -12.20 -0.76 37.54
C ALA A 9 -11.02 -1.31 36.71
N ALA A 10 -10.38 -2.39 37.18
CA ALA A 10 -9.30 -3.05 36.44
C ALA A 10 -9.79 -3.74 35.16
N SER A 11 -11.04 -4.23 35.13
CA SER A 11 -11.65 -4.84 33.94
C SER A 11 -12.00 -3.81 32.84
N PHE A 12 -12.28 -2.56 33.20
CA PHE A 12 -12.51 -1.48 32.22
C PHE A 12 -11.22 -0.93 31.60
N ALA A 13 -10.10 -0.96 32.33
CA ALA A 13 -8.81 -0.49 31.82
C ALA A 13 -8.24 -1.39 30.70
N VAL A 14 -8.53 -2.69 30.71
CA VAL A 14 -8.05 -3.65 29.69
C VAL A 14 -8.83 -3.52 28.36
N VAL A 15 -10.06 -3.01 28.39
CA VAL A 15 -10.86 -2.78 27.18
C VAL A 15 -10.45 -1.48 26.45
N ALA A 16 -9.86 -0.52 27.16
CA ALA A 16 -9.43 0.77 26.57
C ALA A 16 -8.14 0.68 25.74
N THR A 17 -7.47 -0.47 25.69
CA THR A 17 -6.25 -0.69 24.89
C THR A 17 -6.49 -1.46 23.59
N GLN A 18 -7.74 -1.62 23.16
CA GLN A 18 -8.01 -1.90 21.74
C GLN A 18 -7.87 -0.60 20.96
N THR A 19 -6.62 -0.21 20.70
CA THR A 19 -6.32 0.68 19.57
C THR A 19 -6.97 0.04 18.35
N ALA A 20 -7.84 0.78 17.67
CA ALA A 20 -8.39 0.28 16.42
C ALA A 20 -7.18 -0.01 15.52
N SER A 21 -7.18 -1.14 14.80
CA SER A 21 -6.05 -1.56 13.96
C SER A 21 -5.53 -0.44 13.03
N GLY A 22 -6.38 0.52 12.65
CA GLY A 22 -6.02 1.73 11.91
C GLY A 22 -5.05 2.66 12.66
N ASP A 23 -5.26 2.92 13.95
CA ASP A 23 -4.52 3.90 14.74
C ASP A 23 -3.00 3.62 14.77
N ILE A 24 -2.59 2.34 14.68
CA ILE A 24 -1.17 1.93 14.72
C ILE A 24 -0.48 2.25 13.37
N TRP A 25 -1.22 2.23 12.26
CA TRP A 25 -0.67 2.51 10.94
C TRP A 25 -0.77 3.99 10.57
N ASP A 26 -1.74 4.72 11.10
CA ASP A 26 -1.97 6.13 10.80
C ASP A 26 -0.73 6.97 11.09
N ALA A 27 -0.14 6.84 12.29
CA ALA A 27 1.08 7.57 12.64
C ALA A 27 2.27 7.28 11.69
N ARG A 28 2.33 6.06 11.14
CA ARG A 28 3.36 5.68 10.18
C ARG A 28 3.08 6.26 8.79
N VAL A 29 1.82 6.24 8.35
CA VAL A 29 1.39 6.80 7.08
C VAL A 29 1.59 8.32 7.09
N ASP A 30 1.21 8.99 8.17
CA ASP A 30 1.41 10.42 8.36
C ASP A 30 2.90 10.79 8.28
N ALA A 31 3.77 10.04 8.98
CA ALA A 31 5.21 10.27 8.93
C ALA A 31 5.81 10.05 7.53
N LEU A 32 5.26 9.12 6.73
CA LEU A 32 5.70 8.89 5.35
C LEU A 32 5.22 10.01 4.43
N ILE A 33 3.93 10.33 4.45
CA ILE A 33 3.31 11.34 3.58
C ILE A 33 3.82 12.75 3.91
N ALA A 34 4.17 13.03 5.16
CA ALA A 34 4.78 14.32 5.55
C ALA A 34 6.09 14.63 4.80
N ASN A 35 6.75 13.60 4.27
CA ASN A 35 8.00 13.75 3.51
C ASN A 35 7.79 13.64 1.98
N PHE A 36 6.54 13.51 1.51
CA PHE A 36 6.24 13.42 0.09
C PHE A 36 6.10 14.80 -0.55
N THR A 37 6.64 14.93 -1.76
CA THR A 37 6.31 16.01 -2.68
C THR A 37 4.94 15.77 -3.33
N VAL A 38 4.41 16.79 -4.01
CA VAL A 38 3.18 16.63 -4.82
C VAL A 38 3.36 15.54 -5.89
N ASP A 39 4.53 15.49 -6.54
CA ASP A 39 4.83 14.48 -7.55
C ASP A 39 4.89 13.07 -6.94
N ASP A 40 5.39 12.93 -5.71
CA ASP A 40 5.39 11.65 -5.01
C ASP A 40 3.96 11.16 -4.76
N ILE A 41 3.06 12.06 -4.31
CA ILE A 41 1.65 11.73 -4.08
C ILE A 41 0.98 11.34 -5.39
N LEU A 42 1.16 12.13 -6.46
CA LEU A 42 0.60 11.84 -7.78
C LEU A 42 1.09 10.49 -8.32
N GLY A 43 2.39 10.21 -8.18
CA GLY A 43 2.97 8.92 -8.55
C GLY A 43 2.32 7.77 -7.80
N GLN A 44 2.20 7.87 -6.47
CA GLN A 44 1.61 6.83 -5.64
C GLN A 44 0.11 6.60 -5.92
N MET A 45 -0.62 7.65 -6.33
CA MET A 45 -2.03 7.58 -6.74
C MET A 45 -2.22 7.06 -8.17
N THR A 46 -1.14 6.88 -8.93
CA THR A 46 -1.20 6.42 -10.32
C THR A 46 -0.99 4.91 -10.42
N GLN A 47 -1.85 4.26 -11.19
CA GLN A 47 -1.73 2.85 -11.56
C GLN A 47 -1.52 2.71 -13.08
N ILE A 48 -0.60 1.84 -13.47
CA ILE A 48 -0.31 1.52 -14.88
C ILE A 48 -0.73 0.08 -15.19
N ASP A 49 -1.23 -0.16 -16.40
CA ASP A 49 -1.51 -1.51 -16.87
C ASP A 49 -0.22 -2.25 -17.22
N MET A 50 -0.07 -3.50 -16.79
CA MET A 50 1.11 -4.32 -17.09
C MET A 50 1.33 -4.52 -18.60
N VAL A 51 0.31 -4.41 -19.46
CA VAL A 51 0.50 -4.46 -20.93
C VAL A 51 1.40 -3.34 -21.43
N ASP A 52 1.45 -2.18 -20.75
CA ASP A 52 2.31 -1.07 -21.14
C ASP A 52 3.79 -1.36 -20.87
N LEU A 53 4.09 -2.29 -19.97
CA LEU A 53 5.43 -2.66 -19.55
C LEU A 53 6.04 -3.81 -20.34
N VAL A 54 5.29 -4.43 -21.25
CA VAL A 54 5.72 -5.60 -22.02
C VAL A 54 5.85 -5.21 -23.49
N LYS A 55 6.93 -5.66 -24.13
CA LYS A 55 7.17 -5.50 -25.57
C LYS A 55 6.33 -6.51 -26.35
N SER A 56 6.25 -6.34 -27.67
CA SER A 56 5.54 -7.27 -28.55
C SER A 56 6.10 -8.70 -28.53
N ASP A 57 7.36 -8.88 -28.11
CA ASP A 57 8.01 -10.19 -27.96
C ASP A 57 7.77 -10.85 -26.59
N GLY A 58 6.96 -10.23 -25.72
CA GLY A 58 6.65 -10.73 -24.38
C GLY A 58 7.70 -10.41 -23.31
N THR A 59 8.81 -9.73 -23.67
CA THR A 59 9.83 -9.31 -22.72
C THR A 59 9.52 -7.94 -22.08
N LEU A 60 10.14 -7.64 -20.95
CA LEU A 60 9.95 -6.34 -20.29
C LEU A 60 10.54 -5.18 -21.11
N ASN A 61 9.81 -4.07 -21.12
CA ASN A 61 10.30 -2.79 -21.60
C ASN A 61 11.01 -2.03 -20.47
N GLU A 62 12.31 -2.31 -20.28
CA GLU A 62 13.13 -1.73 -19.22
C GLU A 62 13.18 -0.19 -19.24
N ASP A 63 13.12 0.43 -20.41
CA ASP A 63 13.11 1.88 -20.54
C ASP A 63 11.83 2.49 -19.96
N LYS A 64 10.67 1.88 -20.24
CA LYS A 64 9.40 2.27 -19.64
C LYS A 64 9.38 2.02 -18.13
N ILE A 65 9.89 0.88 -17.67
CA ILE A 65 10.02 0.59 -16.23
C ILE A 65 10.84 1.68 -15.54
N ARG A 66 11.98 2.06 -16.13
CA ARG A 66 12.84 3.11 -15.56
C ARG A 66 12.17 4.48 -15.58
N ALA A 67 11.41 4.79 -16.63
CA ALA A 67 10.65 6.02 -16.71
C ALA A 67 9.57 6.08 -15.61
N PHE A 68 8.77 5.02 -15.45
CA PHE A 68 7.73 4.95 -14.43
C PHE A 68 8.29 4.89 -12.99
N ALA A 69 9.46 4.28 -12.80
CA ALA A 69 10.16 4.33 -11.51
C ALA A 69 10.55 5.78 -11.13
N LYS A 70 11.01 6.59 -12.09
CA LYS A 70 11.29 8.02 -11.86
C LYS A 70 10.03 8.82 -11.56
N LEU A 71 8.89 8.43 -12.12
CA LEU A 71 7.57 9.00 -11.83
C LEU A 71 6.93 8.44 -10.55
N ARG A 72 7.59 7.50 -9.87
CA ARG A 72 7.15 6.95 -8.58
C ARG A 72 5.75 6.33 -8.61
N ILE A 73 5.39 5.71 -9.73
CA ILE A 73 4.14 4.97 -9.92
C ILE A 73 3.93 3.99 -8.76
N GLY A 74 2.78 4.08 -8.10
CA GLY A 74 2.46 3.30 -6.90
C GLY A 74 1.85 1.91 -7.17
N SER A 75 1.30 1.69 -8.36
CA SER A 75 0.61 0.44 -8.68
C SER A 75 0.80 0.00 -10.13
N TYR A 76 0.87 -1.31 -10.33
CA TYR A 76 0.84 -1.99 -11.63
C TYR A 76 -0.17 -3.13 -11.57
N LEU A 77 -1.13 -3.14 -12.49
CA LEU A 77 -2.25 -4.09 -12.46
C LEU A 77 -2.42 -4.81 -13.80
N ASN A 78 -3.11 -5.96 -13.76
CA ASN A 78 -3.44 -6.89 -14.84
C ASN A 78 -2.33 -7.88 -15.19
N SER A 79 -2.71 -8.97 -15.86
CA SER A 79 -1.76 -9.90 -16.46
C SER A 79 -1.50 -9.46 -17.90
N PRO A 80 -0.23 -9.27 -18.31
CA PRO A 80 0.09 -8.99 -19.71
C PRO A 80 -0.16 -10.21 -20.62
N PHE A 81 -0.50 -11.37 -20.04
CA PHE A 81 -0.78 -12.63 -20.73
C PHE A 81 -2.21 -13.12 -20.47
N SER A 82 -3.17 -12.23 -20.19
CA SER A 82 -4.55 -12.64 -19.88
C SER A 82 -5.26 -13.38 -21.03
N GLY A 83 -4.70 -13.34 -22.26
CA GLY A 83 -5.16 -14.12 -23.41
C GLY A 83 -4.66 -15.58 -23.45
N GLY A 84 -3.84 -16.01 -22.48
CA GLY A 84 -3.26 -17.35 -22.40
C GLY A 84 -1.76 -17.40 -22.77
N PRO A 85 -1.12 -18.58 -22.67
CA PRO A 85 0.28 -18.75 -23.01
C PRO A 85 0.55 -18.40 -24.48
N THR A 86 1.51 -17.51 -24.71
CA THR A 86 2.09 -17.29 -26.03
C THR A 86 3.28 -18.23 -26.19
N ASN A 87 3.24 -19.14 -27.18
CA ASN A 87 4.28 -20.14 -27.52
C ASN A 87 4.32 -21.40 -26.65
N GLY A 88 3.16 -21.97 -26.29
CA GLY A 88 3.05 -23.29 -25.65
C GLY A 88 3.36 -24.45 -26.58
#